data_AF-A0A953EIA9-F1
#
_entry.id   AF-A0A953EIA9-F1
#
_cell.length_a   1.000
_cell.length_b   1.000
_cell.length_c   1.000
_cell.angle_alpha   90.00
_cell.angle_beta   90.00
_cell.angle_gamma   90.00
#
_symmetry.space_group_name_H-M   'P 1'
#
loop_
_entity.id
_entity.type
_entity.pdbx_description
1 polymer ?
#
loop_
_entity_poly.entity_id
_entity_poly.type
_entity_poly.pdbx_seq_one_letter_code
_entity_poly.pdbx_strand_id
1 'polypeptide(L)'
;MATTPNCENFDLAAYVDGELDARADLAVEAHLDVCSSCRSELNAQKQFLRLLETGLRKPEAELELPHDFSKKIITTAENNVVGLRSWKERFNAVFIISSLLLFSLFILGAEGADLLAAISTILQKLAAVGSFATQMAYSFLIGVVVLVRSLVRILNPADGVLAAAGAFGLVILFFLGLRFVPLRKILRPLI
;
A
#
# COMPACT_ATOMS: atom_id res chain seq x y z
N MET A 1 32.57 20.07 50.32
CA MET A 1 32.79 19.31 49.07
C MET A 1 31.46 19.22 48.36
N ALA A 2 31.25 20.01 47.31
CA ALA A 2 30.00 20.00 46.56
C ALA A 2 30.02 18.80 45.61
N THR A 3 29.19 17.80 45.90
CA THR A 3 28.87 16.70 45.00
C THR A 3 28.28 17.33 43.73
N THR A 4 29.03 17.35 42.64
CA THR A 4 28.50 17.73 41.33
C THR A 4 27.43 16.71 40.96
N PRO A 5 26.14 17.10 40.86
CA PRO A 5 25.11 16.18 40.44
C PRO A 5 25.44 15.68 39.02
N ASN A 6 25.25 14.37 38.78
CA ASN A 6 25.52 13.78 37.48
C ASN A 6 24.45 14.24 36.47
N CYS A 7 24.80 15.21 35.63
CA CYS A 7 23.88 15.86 34.69
C CYS A 7 23.84 15.16 33.31
N GLU A 8 24.81 14.30 32.98
CA GLU A 8 24.96 13.72 31.63
C GLU A 8 23.88 12.67 31.29
N ASN A 9 23.12 12.19 32.27
CA ASN A 9 22.13 11.13 32.09
C ASN A 9 20.71 11.64 31.77
N PHE A 10 20.48 12.96 31.74
CA PHE A 10 19.14 13.53 31.57
C PHE A 10 19.04 14.28 30.24
N ASP A 11 18.13 13.84 29.38
CA ASP A 11 17.83 14.52 28.13
C ASP A 11 16.80 15.64 28.36
N LEU A 12 17.31 16.85 28.58
CA LEU A 12 16.49 18.04 28.80
C LEU A 12 15.72 18.46 27.53
N ALA A 13 16.24 18.14 26.34
CA ALA A 13 15.58 18.49 25.08
C ALA A 13 14.34 17.61 24.87
N ALA A 14 14.48 16.28 25.06
CA ALA A 14 13.35 15.35 24.99
C ALA A 14 12.27 15.66 26.04
N TYR A 15 12.65 16.15 27.23
CA TYR A 15 11.69 16.62 28.24
C TYR A 15 10.92 17.88 27.79
N VAL A 16 11.58 18.83 27.11
CA VAL A 16 10.94 20.04 26.60
C VAL A 16 9.99 19.73 25.44
N ASP A 17 10.34 18.77 24.59
CA ASP A 17 9.51 18.34 23.44
C ASP A 17 8.39 17.35 23.84
N GLY A 18 8.42 16.83 25.07
CA GLY A 18 7.42 15.88 25.58
C GLY A 18 7.56 14.46 24.99
N GLU A 19 8.75 14.08 24.56
CA GLU A 19 9.04 12.77 23.95
C GLU A 19 9.45 11.70 24.97
N LEU A 20 9.66 12.09 26.23
CA LEU A 20 10.02 11.17 27.32
C LEU A 20 8.82 10.32 27.78
N ASP A 21 9.13 9.14 28.33
CA ASP A 21 8.14 8.33 29.02
C ASP A 21 7.88 8.86 30.44
N ALA A 22 6.73 8.49 31.02
CA ALA A 22 6.30 9.00 32.32
C ALA A 22 7.30 8.72 33.46
N ARG A 23 8.16 7.71 33.32
CA ARG A 23 9.19 7.37 34.30
C ARG A 23 10.42 8.27 34.17
N ALA A 24 10.87 8.54 32.94
CA ALA A 24 11.96 9.46 32.67
C ALA A 24 11.57 10.91 33.04
N ASP A 25 10.33 11.32 32.79
CA ASP A 25 9.83 12.64 33.19
C ASP A 25 9.97 12.89 34.69
N LEU A 26 9.49 11.95 35.52
CA LEU A 26 9.61 12.05 36.98
C LEU A 26 11.07 12.08 37.46
N ALA A 27 11.96 11.37 36.77
CA ALA A 27 13.38 11.36 37.09
C ALA A 27 14.05 12.70 36.77
N VAL A 28 13.68 13.32 35.64
CA VAL A 28 14.14 14.66 35.25
C VAL A 28 13.60 15.70 36.24
N GLU A 29 12.33 15.65 36.62
CA GLU A 29 11.74 16.57 37.60
C GLU A 29 12.45 16.50 38.97
N ALA A 30 12.67 15.29 39.48
CA ALA A 30 13.40 15.10 40.73
C ALA A 30 14.85 15.61 40.66
N HIS A 31 15.50 15.52 39.49
CA HIS A 31 16.84 16.07 39.28
C HIS A 31 16.82 17.61 39.21
N LEU A 32 15.84 18.20 38.55
CA LEU A 32 15.68 19.65 38.41
C LEU A 32 15.45 20.34 39.75
N ASP A 33 14.87 19.67 40.75
CA ASP A 33 14.69 20.20 42.11
C ASP A 33 16.03 20.41 42.84
N VAL A 34 17.01 19.56 42.56
CA VAL A 34 18.32 19.56 43.24
C VAL A 34 19.40 20.29 42.43
N CYS A 35 19.34 20.22 41.10
CA CYS A 35 20.38 20.73 40.22
C CYS A 35 20.04 22.11 39.63
N SER A 36 20.71 23.15 40.11
CA SER A 36 20.53 24.52 39.60
C SER A 36 21.07 24.74 38.19
N SER A 37 22.12 24.00 37.77
CA SER A 37 22.66 24.13 36.42
C SER A 37 21.69 23.60 35.37
N CYS A 38 21.17 22.37 35.54
CA CYS A 38 20.19 21.80 34.62
C CYS A 38 18.90 22.63 34.55
N ARG A 39 18.48 23.23 35.69
CA ARG A 39 17.36 24.17 35.70
C ARG A 39 17.64 25.44 34.88
N SER A 40 18.84 26.00 34.97
CA SER A 40 19.24 27.17 34.18
C SER A 40 19.29 26.86 32.69
N GLU A 41 19.80 25.69 32.31
CA GLU A 41 19.85 25.22 30.93
C GLU A 41 18.45 25.00 30.34
N LEU A 42 17.58 24.29 31.06
CA LEU A 42 16.18 24.10 30.67
C LEU A 42 15.45 25.44 30.50
N ASN A 43 15.69 26.40 31.40
CA ASN A 43 15.11 27.75 31.28
C ASN A 43 15.62 28.49 30.03
N ALA A 44 16.89 28.33 29.66
CA ALA A 44 17.45 28.90 28.44
C ALA A 44 16.81 28.28 27.18
N GLN A 45 16.62 26.95 27.16
CA GLN A 45 15.90 26.26 26.07
C GLN A 45 14.44 26.75 25.95
N LYS A 46 13.71 26.84 27.08
CA LYS A 46 12.33 27.38 27.11
C LYS A 46 12.27 28.86 26.70
N GLN A 47 13.28 29.66 27.04
CA GLN A 47 13.38 31.05 26.60
C GLN A 47 13.59 31.12 25.09
N PHE A 48 14.46 30.29 24.52
CA PHE A 48 14.67 30.22 23.08
C PHE A 48 13.39 29.84 22.32
N LEU A 49 12.63 28.84 22.79
CA LEU A 49 11.34 28.47 22.20
C LEU A 49 10.33 29.61 22.25
N ARG A 50 10.26 30.36 23.36
CA ARG A 50 9.38 31.54 23.46
C ARG A 50 9.79 32.65 22.48
N LEU A 51 11.08 32.83 22.25
CA LEU A 51 11.58 33.79 21.25
C LEU A 51 11.23 33.35 19.83
N LEU A 52 11.34 32.05 19.51
CA LEU A 52 10.88 31.49 18.25
C LEU A 52 9.38 31.69 18.06
N GLU A 53 8.57 31.34 19.07
CA GLU A 53 7.12 31.52 19.04
C GLU A 53 6.77 32.99 18.78
N THR A 54 7.40 33.92 19.51
CA THR A 54 7.16 35.36 19.33
C THR A 54 7.62 35.87 17.96
N GLY A 55 8.75 35.36 17.45
CA GLY A 55 9.28 35.72 16.13
C GLY A 55 8.48 35.15 14.96
N LEU A 56 7.88 33.98 15.14
CA LEU A 56 6.96 33.35 14.19
C LEU A 56 5.55 33.96 14.24
N ARG A 57 5.17 34.58 15.36
CA ARG A 57 3.88 35.26 15.55
C ARG A 57 3.76 36.61 14.82
N LYS A 58 4.58 36.86 13.79
CA LYS A 58 4.46 38.06 12.96
C LYS A 58 3.07 38.10 12.31
N PRO A 59 2.28 39.17 12.51
CA PRO A 59 0.91 39.28 11.99
C PRO A 59 0.84 39.38 10.46
N GLU A 60 1.98 39.58 9.79
CA GLU A 60 2.09 39.85 8.35
C GLU A 60 2.16 38.57 7.51
N ALA A 61 2.35 37.43 8.17
CA ALA A 61 2.14 36.11 7.61
C ALA A 61 0.92 35.50 8.27
N GLU A 62 -0.22 36.18 8.18
CA GLU A 62 -1.50 35.48 8.21
C GLU A 62 -1.40 34.44 7.10
N LEU A 63 -1.05 33.21 7.47
CA LEU A 63 -1.04 32.08 6.55
C LEU A 63 -2.45 32.02 6.00
N GLU A 64 -2.65 32.60 4.81
CA GLU A 64 -3.91 32.56 4.10
C GLU A 64 -4.19 31.10 3.79
N LEU A 65 -4.86 30.43 4.74
CA LEU A 65 -5.33 29.09 4.54
C LEU A 65 -6.35 29.21 3.41
N PRO A 66 -6.18 28.44 2.31
CA PRO A 66 -7.18 28.40 1.26
C PRO A 66 -8.55 28.14 1.88
N HIS A 67 -9.58 28.87 1.45
CA HIS A 67 -10.92 28.83 2.04
C HIS A 67 -11.51 27.39 2.11
N ASP A 68 -11.05 26.49 1.24
CA ASP A 68 -11.47 25.09 1.19
C ASP A 68 -10.56 24.11 1.94
N PHE A 69 -9.50 24.56 2.62
CA PHE A 69 -8.52 23.67 3.26
C PHE A 69 -9.17 22.78 4.32
N SER A 70 -9.92 23.36 5.25
CA SER A 70 -10.65 22.62 6.28
C SER A 70 -11.65 21.65 5.67
N LYS A 71 -12.41 22.10 4.66
CA LYS A 71 -13.37 21.26 3.93
C LYS A 71 -12.69 20.07 3.26
N LYS A 72 -11.57 20.30 2.58
CA LYS A 72 -10.79 19.27 1.88
C LYS A 72 -10.21 18.25 2.86
N ILE A 73 -9.68 18.69 4.00
CA ILE A 73 -9.15 17.79 5.03
C ILE A 73 -10.26 16.94 5.63
N ILE A 74 -11.39 17.55 6.01
CA ILE A 74 -12.53 16.83 6.59
C ILE A 74 -13.03 15.77 5.59
N THR A 75 -13.30 16.17 4.34
CA THR A 75 -13.78 15.22 3.32
C THR A 75 -12.78 14.12 3.01
N THR A 76 -11.47 14.41 3.07
CA THR A 76 -10.43 13.40 2.86
C THR A 76 -10.31 12.46 4.06
N ALA A 77 -10.39 12.98 5.28
CA ALA A 77 -10.32 12.18 6.51
C ALA A 77 -11.55 11.27 6.65
N GLU A 78 -12.75 11.77 6.33
CA GLU A 78 -13.99 10.99 6.37
C GLU A 78 -14.04 9.90 5.29
N ASN A 79 -13.57 10.19 4.07
CA ASN A 79 -13.61 9.21 2.99
C ASN A 79 -12.44 8.22 3.03
N ASN A 80 -11.25 8.66 3.47
CA ASN A 80 -10.04 7.86 3.43
C ASN A 80 -9.73 7.24 4.80
N VAL A 81 -10.73 6.59 5.40
CA VAL A 81 -10.55 5.84 6.63
C VAL A 81 -10.01 4.45 6.30
N VAL A 82 -8.74 4.38 5.91
CA VAL A 82 -8.03 3.10 5.70
C VAL A 82 -7.39 2.69 7.03
N GLY A 83 -7.72 1.48 7.50
CA GLY A 83 -7.03 0.86 8.62
C GLY A 83 -7.74 0.90 9.97
N LEU A 84 -8.84 1.63 10.14
CA LEU A 84 -9.64 1.57 11.39
C LEU A 84 -10.50 0.31 11.50
N ARG A 85 -10.80 -0.36 10.37
CA ARG A 85 -11.68 -1.53 10.39
C ARG A 85 -10.89 -2.81 10.59
N SER A 86 -11.08 -3.42 11.75
CA SER A 86 -10.45 -4.68 12.12
C SER A 86 -10.86 -5.80 11.14
N TRP A 87 -10.01 -6.81 10.99
CA TRP A 87 -10.29 -7.96 10.11
C TRP A 87 -11.60 -8.67 10.49
N LYS A 88 -11.92 -8.69 11.80
CA LYS A 88 -13.19 -9.24 12.33
C LYS A 88 -14.41 -8.46 11.86
N GLU A 89 -14.35 -7.13 11.83
CA GLU A 89 -15.47 -6.30 11.35
C GLU A 89 -15.70 -6.41 9.84
N ARG A 90 -14.64 -6.66 9.06
CA ARG A 90 -14.78 -6.95 7.64
C ARG A 90 -15.55 -8.26 7.42
N PHE A 91 -15.23 -9.31 8.18
CA PHE A 91 -15.99 -10.57 8.10
C PHE A 91 -17.44 -10.42 8.55
N ASN A 92 -17.69 -9.70 9.64
CA ASN A 92 -19.05 -9.48 10.11
C ASN A 92 -19.90 -8.73 9.07
N ALA A 93 -19.33 -7.72 8.41
CA ALA A 93 -20.03 -7.00 7.34
C ALA A 93 -20.33 -7.89 6.14
N VAL A 94 -19.37 -8.72 5.70
CA VAL A 94 -19.59 -9.68 4.60
C VAL A 94 -20.65 -10.70 4.98
N PHE A 95 -20.66 -11.18 6.22
CA PHE A 95 -21.66 -12.11 6.71
C PHE A 95 -23.07 -11.51 6.68
N ILE A 96 -23.24 -10.28 7.17
CA ILE A 96 -24.54 -9.58 7.15
C ILE A 96 -25.02 -9.36 5.70
N ILE A 97 -24.15 -8.88 4.82
CA ILE A 97 -24.49 -8.66 3.40
C ILE A 97 -24.86 -9.99 2.73
N SER A 98 -24.09 -11.05 2.96
CA SER A 98 -24.35 -12.38 2.43
C SER A 98 -25.69 -12.93 2.94
N SER A 99 -26.01 -12.72 4.21
CA SER A 99 -27.27 -13.15 4.81
C SER A 99 -28.46 -12.40 4.20
N LEU A 100 -28.36 -11.07 4.04
CA LEU A 100 -29.39 -10.25 3.39
C LEU A 100 -29.61 -10.66 1.93
N LEU A 101 -28.53 -10.92 1.20
CA LEU A 101 -28.59 -11.37 -0.18
C LEU A 101 -29.26 -12.74 -0.30
N LEU A 102 -28.91 -13.68 0.59
CA LEU A 102 -29.53 -15.00 0.62
C LEU A 102 -31.02 -14.90 0.98
N PHE A 103 -31.36 -14.04 1.94
CA PHE A 103 -32.75 -13.77 2.30
C PHE A 103 -33.54 -13.15 1.13
N SER A 104 -32.94 -12.21 0.41
CA SER A 104 -33.53 -11.63 -0.80
C SER A 104 -33.76 -12.68 -1.89
N LEU A 105 -32.82 -13.60 -2.10
CA LEU A 105 -32.96 -14.71 -3.04
C LEU A 105 -34.04 -15.70 -2.60
N PHE A 106 -34.15 -15.95 -1.30
CA PHE A 106 -35.17 -16.83 -0.73
C PHE A 106 -36.58 -16.27 -0.95
N ILE A 107 -36.77 -14.95 -0.79
CA ILE A 107 -38.04 -14.27 -1.08
C ILE A 107 -38.41 -14.37 -2.56
N LEU A 108 -37.41 -14.27 -3.45
CA LEU A 108 -37.61 -14.38 -4.90
C LEU A 108 -38.01 -15.78 -5.38
N GLY A 109 -37.97 -16.82 -4.54
CA GLY A 109 -38.52 -18.15 -4.86
C GLY A 109 -38.08 -18.72 -6.22
N ALA A 110 -39.02 -19.34 -6.96
CA ALA A 110 -38.76 -20.01 -8.23
C ALA A 110 -38.45 -19.03 -9.39
N GLU A 111 -38.96 -17.80 -9.33
CA GLU A 111 -38.72 -16.74 -10.32
C GLU A 111 -37.29 -16.16 -10.22
N GLY A 112 -36.63 -16.31 -9.07
CA GLY A 112 -35.19 -16.04 -8.92
C GLY A 112 -34.28 -17.04 -9.65
N ALA A 113 -34.76 -18.25 -9.98
CA ALA A 113 -33.97 -19.25 -10.69
C ALA A 113 -33.67 -18.84 -12.13
N ASP A 114 -34.58 -18.12 -12.78
CA ASP A 114 -34.38 -17.60 -14.14
C ASP A 114 -33.29 -16.52 -14.18
N LEU A 115 -33.17 -15.70 -13.13
CA LEU A 115 -32.08 -14.71 -13.00
C LEU A 115 -30.73 -15.40 -12.78
N LEU A 116 -30.67 -16.45 -11.97
CA LEU A 116 -29.46 -17.25 -11.79
C LEU A 116 -29.07 -17.99 -13.09
N ALA A 117 -30.05 -18.47 -13.86
CA ALA A 117 -29.84 -19.03 -15.18
C ALA A 117 -29.31 -17.98 -16.17
N ALA A 118 -29.83 -16.76 -16.15
CA ALA A 118 -29.31 -15.65 -16.95
C ALA A 118 -27.85 -15.29 -16.60
N ILE A 119 -27.51 -15.25 -15.31
CA ILE A 119 -26.13 -15.00 -14.85
C ILE A 119 -25.20 -16.13 -15.30
N SER A 120 -25.61 -17.40 -15.14
CA SER A 120 -24.78 -18.53 -15.53
C SER A 120 -24.55 -18.59 -17.04
N THR A 121 -25.54 -18.24 -17.87
CA THR A 121 -25.37 -18.17 -19.33
C THR A 121 -24.44 -17.03 -19.75
N ILE A 122 -24.48 -15.87 -19.10
CA ILE A 122 -23.51 -14.78 -19.33
C ILE A 122 -22.10 -15.23 -18.96
N LEU A 123 -21.96 -15.88 -17.79
CA LEU A 123 -20.67 -16.39 -17.32
C LEU A 123 -20.10 -17.45 -18.26
N GLN A 124 -20.95 -18.36 -18.77
CA GLN A 124 -20.57 -19.35 -19.78
C GLN A 124 -20.12 -18.69 -21.09
N LYS A 125 -20.81 -17.65 -21.56
CA LYS A 125 -20.40 -16.91 -22.76
C LYS A 125 -19.05 -16.23 -22.58
N LEU A 126 -18.81 -15.60 -21.42
CA LEU A 126 -17.51 -14.99 -21.10
C LEU A 126 -16.41 -16.05 -20.99
N ALA A 127 -16.68 -17.17 -20.33
CA ALA A 127 -15.75 -18.28 -20.22
C ALA A 127 -15.42 -18.89 -21.59
N ALA A 128 -16.40 -19.01 -22.49
CA ALA A 128 -16.21 -19.50 -23.86
C ALA A 128 -15.36 -18.53 -24.71
N VAL A 129 -15.58 -17.22 -24.57
CA VAL A 129 -14.75 -16.21 -25.24
C VAL A 129 -13.31 -16.26 -24.70
N GLY A 130 -13.15 -16.38 -23.38
CA GLY A 130 -11.84 -16.50 -22.75
C GLY A 130 -11.09 -17.78 -23.14
N SER A 131 -11.79 -18.92 -23.20
CA SER A 131 -11.19 -20.19 -23.62
C SER A 131 -10.80 -20.14 -25.10
N PHE A 132 -11.63 -19.57 -25.96
CA PHE A 132 -11.31 -19.36 -27.37
C PHE A 132 -10.07 -18.47 -27.54
N ALA A 133 -10.01 -17.33 -26.84
CA ALA A 133 -8.85 -16.43 -26.90
C ALA A 133 -7.56 -17.12 -26.44
N THR A 134 -7.64 -17.93 -25.38
CA THR A 134 -6.51 -18.70 -24.85
C THR A 134 -6.07 -19.78 -25.85
N GLN A 135 -7.01 -20.54 -26.41
CA GLN A 135 -6.75 -21.57 -27.41
C GLN A 135 -6.13 -20.99 -28.68
N MET A 136 -6.62 -19.83 -29.12
CA MET A 136 -6.10 -19.10 -30.28
C MET A 136 -4.65 -18.67 -30.05
N ALA A 137 -4.37 -18.06 -28.89
CA ALA A 137 -3.01 -17.66 -28.51
C ALA A 137 -2.07 -18.87 -28.43
N TYR A 138 -2.50 -19.96 -27.81
CA TYR A 138 -1.73 -21.19 -27.69
C TYR A 138 -1.39 -21.81 -29.06
N SER A 139 -2.38 -21.91 -29.94
CA SER A 139 -2.21 -22.48 -31.29
C SER A 139 -1.27 -21.63 -32.15
N PHE A 140 -1.38 -20.29 -32.05
CA PHE A 140 -0.48 -19.36 -32.73
C PHE A 140 0.97 -19.51 -32.26
N LEU A 141 1.20 -19.58 -30.94
CA LEU A 141 2.54 -19.76 -30.36
C LEU A 141 3.18 -21.07 -30.82
N ILE A 142 2.44 -22.19 -30.82
CA ILE A 142 2.95 -23.46 -31.34
C ILE A 142 3.33 -23.35 -32.82
N GLY A 143 2.50 -22.72 -33.63
CA GLY A 143 2.80 -22.49 -35.06
C GLY A 143 4.10 -21.73 -35.25
N VAL A 144 4.31 -20.63 -34.51
CA VAL A 144 5.55 -19.85 -34.55
C VAL A 144 6.76 -20.70 -34.15
N VAL A 145 6.66 -21.49 -33.08
CA VAL A 145 7.75 -22.37 -32.62
C VAL A 145 8.11 -23.41 -33.68
N VAL A 146 7.13 -24.01 -34.33
CA VAL A 146 7.36 -24.99 -35.40
C VAL A 146 8.04 -24.35 -36.61
N LEU A 147 7.60 -23.15 -37.02
CA LEU A 147 8.22 -22.41 -38.12
C LEU A 147 9.68 -22.05 -37.83
N VAL A 148 9.97 -21.54 -36.63
CA VAL A 148 11.34 -21.23 -36.19
C VAL A 148 12.20 -22.49 -36.18
N ARG A 149 11.69 -23.60 -35.61
CA ARG A 149 12.40 -24.89 -35.58
C ARG A 149 12.69 -25.42 -36.99
N SER A 150 11.75 -25.28 -37.91
CA SER A 150 11.91 -25.69 -39.31
C SER A 150 12.97 -24.82 -40.01
N LEU A 151 12.91 -23.50 -39.83
CA LEU A 151 13.85 -22.55 -40.41
C LEU A 151 15.28 -22.77 -39.90
N VAL A 152 15.45 -23.01 -38.59
CA VAL A 152 16.75 -23.36 -37.99
C VAL A 152 17.31 -24.65 -38.58
N ARG A 153 16.47 -25.65 -38.85
CA ARG A 153 16.91 -26.91 -39.47
C ARG A 153 17.35 -26.70 -40.93
N ILE A 154 16.67 -25.84 -41.68
CA ILE A 154 17.00 -25.51 -43.08
C ILE A 154 18.29 -24.69 -43.17
N LEU A 155 18.51 -23.78 -42.22
CA LEU A 155 19.72 -22.93 -42.16
C LEU A 155 20.96 -23.65 -41.60
N ASN A 156 20.87 -24.94 -41.30
CA ASN A 156 21.96 -25.71 -40.70
C ASN A 156 22.58 -26.76 -41.66
N PRO A 157 23.43 -26.37 -42.63
CA PRO A 157 24.40 -27.29 -43.23
C PRO A 157 25.79 -27.27 -42.56
N ALA A 158 26.17 -26.21 -41.84
CA ALA A 158 27.44 -26.13 -41.09
C ALA A 158 27.43 -24.89 -40.18
N ASP A 159 28.11 -24.96 -39.03
CA ASP A 159 28.40 -23.88 -38.07
C ASP A 159 27.40 -23.70 -36.91
N GLY A 160 27.72 -24.35 -35.78
CA GLY A 160 26.93 -24.43 -34.53
C GLY A 160 26.67 -23.11 -33.77
N VAL A 161 27.01 -21.96 -34.33
CA VAL A 161 26.78 -20.64 -33.70
C VAL A 161 25.31 -20.19 -33.86
N LEU A 162 24.64 -20.58 -34.95
CA LEU A 162 23.23 -20.23 -35.21
C LEU A 162 22.24 -21.00 -34.32
N ALA A 163 22.62 -22.20 -33.84
CA ALA A 163 21.80 -22.98 -32.93
C ALA A 163 21.66 -22.31 -31.54
N ALA A 164 22.73 -21.68 -31.05
CA ALA A 164 22.70 -20.91 -29.81
C ALA A 164 21.83 -19.65 -29.96
N ALA A 165 21.90 -18.96 -31.11
CA ALA A 165 21.07 -17.79 -31.39
C ALA A 165 19.57 -18.13 -31.50
N GLY A 166 19.22 -19.27 -32.10
CA GLY A 166 17.84 -19.76 -32.17
C GLY A 166 17.25 -20.15 -30.80
N ALA A 167 18.07 -20.78 -29.93
CA ALA A 167 17.68 -21.07 -28.55
C ALA A 167 17.48 -19.80 -27.72
N PHE A 168 18.39 -18.81 -27.86
CA PHE A 168 18.24 -17.51 -27.22
C PHE A 168 17.00 -16.75 -27.72
N GLY A 169 16.70 -16.80 -29.02
CA GLY A 169 15.48 -16.20 -29.60
C GLY A 169 14.19 -16.82 -29.05
N LEU A 170 14.16 -18.14 -28.87
CA LEU A 170 13.03 -18.84 -28.23
C LEU A 170 12.85 -18.45 -26.76
N VAL A 171 13.94 -18.32 -26.01
CA VAL A 171 13.90 -17.87 -24.60
C VAL A 171 13.43 -16.42 -24.51
N ILE A 172 13.91 -15.53 -25.38
CA ILE A 172 13.51 -14.11 -25.40
C ILE A 172 12.02 -13.97 -25.77
N LEU A 173 11.53 -14.69 -26.79
CA LEU A 173 10.12 -14.70 -27.15
C LEU A 173 9.22 -15.26 -26.04
N PHE A 174 9.69 -16.29 -25.33
CA PHE A 174 8.98 -16.85 -24.17
C PHE A 174 8.88 -15.84 -23.02
N PHE A 175 9.97 -15.15 -22.67
CA PHE A 175 9.97 -14.11 -21.64
C PHE A 175 9.15 -12.87 -22.05
N LEU A 176 9.16 -12.49 -23.34
CA LEU A 176 8.33 -11.40 -23.86
C LEU A 176 6.83 -11.77 -23.80
N GLY A 177 6.49 -13.02 -24.12
CA GLY A 177 5.13 -13.55 -23.99
C GLY A 177 4.63 -13.49 -22.53
N LEU A 178 5.46 -13.91 -21.56
CA LEU A 178 5.14 -13.79 -20.13
C LEU A 178 4.98 -12.33 -19.67
N ARG A 179 5.74 -11.39 -20.25
CA ARG A 179 5.65 -9.95 -19.95
C ARG A 179 4.32 -9.35 -20.42
N PHE A 180 3.77 -9.83 -21.53
CA PHE A 180 2.51 -9.36 -22.11
C PHE A 180 1.28 -9.99 -21.46
N VAL A 181 1.39 -11.19 -20.88
CA VAL A 181 0.32 -11.74 -20.02
C VAL A 181 0.27 -10.90 -18.74
N PRO A 182 -0.83 -10.17 -18.47
CA PRO A 182 -0.91 -9.26 -17.34
C PRO A 182 -1.25 -10.04 -16.07
N LEU A 183 -0.46 -11.07 -15.73
CA LEU A 183 -0.59 -11.86 -14.51
C LEU A 183 -0.63 -10.95 -13.27
N ARG A 184 0.13 -9.84 -13.32
CA ARG A 184 0.22 -8.83 -12.26
C ARG A 184 -1.03 -7.95 -12.10
N LYS A 185 -1.85 -7.79 -13.15
CA LYS A 185 -3.15 -7.08 -13.05
C LYS A 185 -4.26 -8.01 -12.59
N ILE A 186 -4.20 -9.30 -12.92
CA ILE A 186 -5.21 -10.29 -12.53
C ILE A 186 -5.07 -10.68 -11.05
N LEU A 187 -3.86 -10.69 -10.47
CA LEU A 187 -3.65 -10.97 -9.04
C LEU A 187 -3.82 -9.77 -8.09
N ARG A 188 -4.06 -8.56 -8.60
CA ARG A 188 -4.16 -7.34 -7.77
C ARG A 188 -5.46 -7.12 -6.97
N PRO A 189 -6.62 -7.77 -7.25
CA PRO A 189 -7.80 -7.56 -6.42
C PRO A 189 -7.84 -8.44 -5.16
N LEU A 190 -6.76 -9.18 -4.83
CA LEU A 190 -6.73 -10.17 -3.75
C LEU A 190 -5.63 -9.96 -2.68
N ILE A 191 -4.91 -8.83 -2.70
CA ILE A 191 -3.98 -8.40 -1.64
C ILE A 191 -4.42 -7.03 -1.13
#